data_AF-A0A3B1DYN2-F1
#
_entry.id   AF-A0A3B1DYN2-F1
#
_cell.length_a   1.000
_cell.length_b   1.000
_cell.length_c   1.000
_cell.angle_alpha   90.00
_cell.angle_beta   90.00
_cell.angle_gamma   90.00
#
_symmetry.space_group_name_H-M   'P 1'
#
loop_
_entity.id
_entity.type
_entity.pdbx_description
1 polymer ?
#
loop_
_entity_poly.entity_id
_entity_poly.type
_entity_poly.pdbx_seq_one_letter_code
_entity_poly.pdbx_strand_id
1 'polypeptide(L)'
;MDSSTQKIRKFKRIALNAPVQFERKDILQSGGSLSHNICSGGIRINFNEFVPLQTEILLEVQLASKQILECFGKVVWVEKERYNDHYQVGIEFDSEKDVY
;
A
#
# COMPACT_ATOMS: atom_id res chain seq x y z
N MET A 1 28.55 -13.57 12.82
CA MET A 1 28.27 -12.13 12.67
C MET A 1 26.90 -12.02 12.05
N ASP A 2 25.85 -11.99 12.88
CA ASP A 2 24.47 -11.86 12.44
C ASP A 2 24.08 -10.38 12.55
N SER A 3 24.11 -9.69 11.41
CA SER A 3 23.69 -8.30 11.31
C SER A 3 22.17 -8.29 11.10
N SER A 4 21.41 -8.68 12.12
CA SER A 4 19.95 -8.57 12.14
C SER A 4 19.56 -7.09 12.27
N THR A 5 19.76 -6.32 11.20
CA THR A 5 19.35 -4.91 11.14
C THR A 5 17.83 -4.87 11.16
N GLN A 6 17.22 -4.74 12.35
CA GLN A 6 15.84 -4.36 12.48
C GLN A 6 15.67 -3.01 11.77
N LYS A 7 15.02 -3.02 10.60
CA LYS A 7 14.67 -1.80 9.88
C LYS A 7 13.61 -1.06 10.69
N ILE A 8 14.06 -0.10 11.50
CA ILE A 8 13.19 0.83 12.20
C ILE A 8 12.47 1.70 11.16
N ARG A 9 11.20 2.02 11.42
CA ARG A 9 10.38 2.84 10.52
C ARG A 9 11.02 4.23 10.35
N LYS A 10 11.32 4.61 9.10
CA LYS A 10 11.89 5.92 8.76
C LYS A 10 10.89 7.07 8.85
N PHE A 11 9.61 6.80 8.58
CA PHE A 11 8.56 7.81 8.48
C PHE A 11 7.45 7.57 9.48
N LYS A 12 6.96 8.65 10.10
CA LYS A 12 5.76 8.63 10.95
C LYS A 12 4.54 8.30 10.09
N ARG A 13 3.76 7.31 10.51
CA ARG A 13 2.48 6.95 9.87
C ARG A 13 1.33 7.67 10.56
N ILE A 14 0.39 8.14 9.77
CA ILE A 14 -0.89 8.70 10.24
C ILE A 14 -2.00 7.68 9.93
N ALA A 15 -2.94 7.53 10.86
CA ALA A 15 -4.14 6.73 10.62
C ALA A 15 -4.97 7.41 9.54
N LEU A 16 -5.39 6.63 8.54
CA LEU A 16 -6.17 7.13 7.42
C LEU A 16 -7.02 5.97 6.90
N ASN A 17 -8.34 6.15 6.96
CA ASN A 17 -9.33 5.22 6.39
C ASN A 17 -9.90 5.82 5.10
N ALA A 18 -9.01 6.12 4.16
CA ALA A 18 -9.38 6.72 2.88
C ALA A 18 -9.71 5.64 1.83
N PRO A 19 -10.68 5.90 0.93
CA PRO A 19 -10.85 5.15 -0.30
C PRO A 19 -9.56 5.17 -1.13
N VAL A 20 -9.20 3.99 -1.65
CA VAL A 20 -8.08 3.81 -2.56
C VAL A 20 -8.56 3.02 -3.77
N GLN A 21 -8.35 3.55 -4.97
CA GLN A 21 -8.41 2.73 -6.18
C GLN A 21 -7.03 2.15 -6.44
N PHE A 22 -6.98 0.94 -6.98
CA PHE A 22 -5.74 0.30 -7.33
C PHE A 22 -5.82 -0.35 -8.71
N GLU A 23 -4.67 -0.42 -9.38
CA GLU A 23 -4.47 -1.25 -10.56
C GLU A 23 -3.23 -2.13 -10.38
N ARG A 24 -3.43 -3.43 -10.60
CA ARG A 24 -2.42 -4.48 -10.54
C ARG A 24 -1.98 -4.85 -11.94
N LYS A 25 -0.71 -4.63 -12.24
CA LYS A 25 -0.14 -4.93 -13.57
C LYS A 25 0.10 -6.41 -13.82
N ASP A 26 0.29 -7.20 -12.76
CA ASP A 26 0.60 -8.63 -12.85
C ASP A 26 -0.57 -9.48 -13.37
N ILE A 27 -1.80 -9.08 -13.04
CA ILE A 27 -3.01 -9.81 -13.42
C ILE A 27 -4.06 -8.94 -14.14
N LEU A 28 -3.69 -7.72 -14.56
CA LEU A 28 -4.58 -6.76 -15.23
C LEU A 28 -5.90 -6.56 -14.47
N GLN A 29 -5.79 -6.38 -13.16
CA GLN A 29 -6.95 -6.24 -12.27
C GLN A 29 -6.97 -4.84 -11.67
N SER A 30 -8.15 -4.20 -11.68
CA SER A 30 -8.40 -2.97 -10.95
C SER A 30 -9.49 -3.17 -9.91
N GLY A 31 -9.50 -2.32 -8.89
CA GLY A 31 -10.50 -2.40 -7.82
C GLY A 31 -10.38 -1.27 -6.80
N GLY A 32 -11.33 -1.26 -5.88
CA GLY A 32 -11.38 -0.31 -4.78
C GLY A 32 -11.12 -0.98 -3.43
N SER A 33 -10.49 -0.24 -2.51
CA SER A 33 -10.30 -0.66 -1.13
C SER A 33 -10.24 0.52 -0.15
N LEU A 34 -10.04 0.23 1.13
CA LEU A 34 -9.76 1.17 2.19
C LEU A 34 -8.31 1.04 2.64
N SER A 35 -7.68 2.21 2.77
CA SER A 35 -6.43 2.33 3.52
C SER A 35 -6.68 2.21 5.02
N HIS A 36 -5.61 1.92 5.77
CA HIS A 36 -5.61 1.89 7.23
C HIS A 36 -4.68 2.96 7.82
N ASN A 37 -3.52 3.16 7.18
CA ASN A 37 -2.60 4.24 7.49
C ASN A 37 -1.73 4.57 6.28
N ILE A 38 -1.16 5.77 6.28
CA ILE A 38 -0.26 6.27 5.25
C ILE A 38 0.93 7.01 5.88
N CYS A 39 2.07 7.01 5.20
CA CYS A 39 3.17 7.94 5.41
C CYS A 39 3.77 8.33 4.06
N SER A 40 4.75 9.24 4.06
CA SER A 40 5.46 9.66 2.85
C SER A 40 6.22 8.54 2.12
N GLY A 41 6.44 7.39 2.77
CA GLY A 41 7.12 6.24 2.15
C GLY A 41 6.20 5.10 1.76
N GLY A 42 4.90 5.16 2.07
CA GLY A 42 4.00 4.06 1.72
C GLY A 42 2.70 4.02 2.50
N ILE A 43 1.87 3.04 2.15
CA ILE A 43 0.49 2.90 2.63
C ILE A 43 0.21 1.46 3.06
N ARG A 44 -0.73 1.29 3.99
CA ARG A 44 -1.32 -0.01 4.34
C ARG A 44 -2.76 -0.05 3.84
N ILE A 45 -3.10 -1.09 3.09
CA ILE A 45 -4.41 -1.27 2.43
C ILE A 45 -4.93 -2.67 2.73
N ASN A 46 -6.25 -2.84 2.79
CA ASN A 46 -6.88 -4.15 2.86
C ASN A 46 -7.11 -4.72 1.45
N PHE A 47 -6.90 -6.00 1.22
CA PHE A 47 -7.25 -6.66 -0.05
C PHE A 47 -8.13 -7.87 0.26
N ASN A 48 -9.06 -8.18 -0.65
CA ASN A 48 -9.93 -9.36 -0.51
C ASN A 48 -9.22 -10.65 -0.96
N GLU A 49 -8.04 -10.52 -1.53
CA GLU A 49 -7.24 -11.63 -2.05
C GLU A 49 -5.76 -11.42 -1.75
N PHE A 50 -5.00 -12.51 -1.86
CA PHE A 50 -3.57 -12.45 -1.70
C PHE A 50 -2.92 -11.68 -2.86
N VAL A 51 -2.00 -10.77 -2.52
CA VAL A 51 -1.19 -10.05 -3.50
C VAL A 51 0.27 -10.42 -3.29
N PRO A 52 0.99 -10.95 -4.30
CA PRO A 52 2.40 -11.32 -4.14
C PRO A 52 3.31 -10.15 -3.73
N LEU A 53 4.42 -10.47 -3.07
CA LEU A 53 5.48 -9.49 -2.84
C LEU A 53 6.05 -9.00 -4.16
N GLN A 54 6.55 -7.76 -4.18
CA GLN A 54 7.10 -7.08 -5.36
C GLN A 54 6.10 -6.84 -6.49
N THR A 55 4.83 -7.20 -6.35
CA THR A 55 3.78 -6.78 -7.28
C THR A 55 3.73 -5.26 -7.35
N GLU A 56 3.83 -4.74 -8.58
CA GLU A 56 3.66 -3.31 -8.86
C GLU A 56 2.18 -2.95 -8.88
N ILE A 57 1.83 -1.88 -8.15
CA ILE A 57 0.47 -1.39 -8.01
C ILE A 57 0.48 0.11 -8.30
N LEU A 58 -0.41 0.55 -9.19
CA LEU A 58 -0.77 1.96 -9.30
C LEU A 58 -1.90 2.24 -8.30
N LEU A 59 -1.77 3.31 -7.52
CA LEU A 59 -2.70 3.67 -6.46
C LEU A 59 -3.25 5.08 -6.69
N GLU A 60 -4.56 5.25 -6.57
CA GLU A 60 -5.21 6.54 -6.42
C GLU A 60 -5.81 6.65 -5.01
N VAL A 61 -5.18 7.44 -4.15
CA VAL A 61 -5.58 7.61 -2.75
C VAL A 61 -6.36 8.90 -2.60
N GLN A 62 -7.61 8.81 -2.14
CA GLN A 62 -8.41 9.99 -1.84
C GLN A 62 -8.01 10.60 -0.49
N LEU A 63 -7.26 11.68 -0.53
CA LEU A 63 -6.91 12.45 0.65
C LEU A 63 -8.07 13.39 1.06
N ALA A 64 -7.91 14.04 2.22
CA ALA A 64 -8.86 15.06 2.65
C ALA A 64 -8.98 16.18 1.59
N SER A 65 -10.13 16.89 1.58
CA SER A 65 -10.35 18.04 0.69
C SER A 65 -10.29 17.73 -0.83
N LYS A 66 -10.75 16.55 -1.25
CA LYS A 66 -10.84 16.12 -2.67
C LYS A 66 -9.50 16.04 -3.41
N GLN A 67 -8.38 16.04 -2.68
CA GLN A 67 -7.08 15.78 -3.28
C GLN A 67 -6.95 14.29 -3.57
N ILE A 68 -6.50 13.95 -4.78
CA ILE A 68 -6.19 12.57 -5.17
C ILE A 68 -4.67 12.50 -5.28
N LEU A 69 -4.08 11.54 -4.57
CA LEU A 69 -2.67 11.19 -4.72
C LEU A 69 -2.59 9.98 -5.64
N GLU A 70 -2.05 10.16 -6.85
CA GLU A 70 -1.71 9.08 -7.76
C GLU A 70 -0.24 8.69 -7.56
N CYS A 71 0.05 7.42 -7.29
CA CYS A 71 1.42 6.96 -7.06
C CYS A 71 1.62 5.50 -7.46
N PHE A 72 2.83 5.18 -7.91
CA PHE A 72 3.23 3.78 -8.08
C PHE A 72 3.80 3.25 -6.78
N GLY A 73 3.59 1.97 -6.51
CA GLY A 73 4.19 1.32 -5.37
C GLY A 73 4.39 -0.18 -5.56
N LYS A 74 5.12 -0.77 -4.63
CA LYS A 74 5.42 -2.20 -4.60
C LYS A 74 4.97 -2.83 -3.29
N VAL A 75 4.42 -4.03 -3.38
CA VAL A 75 4.07 -4.81 -2.19
C VAL A 75 5.34 -5.25 -1.46
N VAL A 76 5.49 -4.82 -0.21
CA VAL A 76 6.68 -5.11 0.62
C VAL A 76 6.39 -6.07 1.77
N TRP A 77 5.12 -6.23 2.16
CA TRP A 77 4.68 -7.27 3.10
C TRP A 77 3.19 -7.55 2.94
N VAL A 78 2.78 -8.74 3.33
CA VAL A 78 1.40 -9.22 3.28
C VAL A 78 1.11 -10.01 4.56
N GLU A 79 -0.02 -9.73 5.20
CA GLU A 79 -0.47 -10.44 6.40
C GLU A 79 -1.94 -10.84 6.23
N LYS A 80 -2.27 -12.12 6.44
CA LYS A 80 -3.66 -12.57 6.47
C LYS A 80 -4.30 -12.18 7.82
N GLU A 81 -5.43 -11.49 7.78
CA GLU A 81 -6.22 -11.25 8.99
C GLU A 81 -6.72 -12.60 9.57
N ARG A 82 -6.55 -12.82 10.87
CA ARG A 82 -6.82 -14.14 11.48
C ARG A 82 -8.29 -14.54 11.44
N TYR A 83 -9.19 -13.57 11.47
CA TYR A 83 -10.63 -13.78 11.64
C TYR A 83 -11.46 -13.27 10.46
N ASN A 84 -10.79 -12.83 9.39
CA ASN A 84 -11.45 -12.26 8.23
C ASN A 84 -10.75 -12.74 6.96
N ASP A 85 -11.49 -12.89 5.86
CA ASP A 85 -10.92 -13.35 4.57
C ASP A 85 -10.21 -12.23 3.80
N HIS A 86 -9.63 -11.28 4.52
CA HIS A 86 -8.88 -10.18 3.93
C HIS A 86 -7.40 -10.27 4.27
N TYR A 87 -6.61 -9.69 3.39
CA TYR A 87 -5.17 -9.51 3.55
C TYR A 87 -4.89 -8.05 3.84
N GLN A 88 -3.97 -7.80 4.74
CA GLN A 88 -3.36 -6.49 4.90
C GLN A 88 -2.08 -6.46 4.09
N VAL A 89 -1.97 -5.44 3.27
CA VAL A 89 -0.89 -5.29 2.32
C VAL A 89 -0.18 -3.98 2.63
N GLY A 90 1.13 -4.07 2.83
CA GLY A 90 2.01 -2.92 2.89
C GLY A 90 2.59 -2.61 1.53
N ILE A 91 2.39 -1.39 1.08
CA ILE A 91 2.93 -0.89 -0.19
C ILE A 91 3.94 0.21 0.12
N GLU A 92 5.13 0.09 -0.45
CA GLU A 92 6.15 1.15 -0.46
C GLU A 92 6.00 1.96 -1.75
N PHE A 93 5.99 3.28 -1.64
CA PHE A 93 5.88 4.19 -2.79
C PHE A 93 7.17 4.23 -3.59
N ASP A 94 7.04 4.27 -4.90
CA ASP A 94 8.15 4.40 -5.84
C ASP A 94 8.38 5.88 -6.16
N SER A 95 9.28 6.51 -5.40
CA SER A 95 9.57 7.95 -5.51
C SER A 95 10.10 8.39 -6.87
N GLU A 96 10.51 7.47 -7.73
CA GLU A 96 11.01 7.77 -9.08
C GLU A 96 9.90 7.75 -10.15
N LYS A 97 8.72 7.22 -9.83
CA LYS A 97 7.62 7.03 -10.78
C LYS A 97 6.37 7.87 -10.48
N ASP A 98 6.40 8.67 -9.42
CA ASP A 98 5.26 9.52 -9.05
C ASP A 98 4.90 10.51 -10.16
N VAL A 99 3.60 10.60 -10.48
CA VAL A 99 3.04 11.52 -11.46
C VAL A 99 2.40 12.67 -10.69
N TYR A 100 2.88 13.90 -10.90
CA TYR A 100 2.40 15.12 -10.23
C TYR A 100 1.13 15.69 -10.86
#